data_AF-A0A0N4X890-F1
#
_entry.id   AF-A0A0N4X890-F1
#
_cell.length_a   1.000
_cell.length_b   1.000
_cell.length_c   1.000
_cell.angle_alpha   90.00
_cell.angle_beta   90.00
_cell.angle_gamma   90.00
#
_symmetry.space_group_name_H-M   'P 1'
#
loop_
_entity.id
_entity.type
_entity.pdbx_description
1 polymer ?
#
loop_
_entity_poly.entity_id
_entity_poly.type
_entity_poly.pdbx_seq_one_letter_code
_entity_poly.pdbx_strand_id
1 'polypeptide(L)'
;MMETDQQDTREFQNQMRTAMAKLQSSLDGALVNLERREAPPANPREDNAMEDLEEAERAPGQADRTFPRNSPVPEGMAMHDQERGAIQENVEYLEELEEEEGEVGEEEEVPQEVEQERIRQQNAIARQEIEGDIRQLQQARTNFLQIIDKLRRLPTCPPRRLGYGAVRSDTERFMLCAFCRASGKHYSDSCDEFPSVYVRRPMIEDRGKCIECLELCRRDKSCKKYYEHCYHCGKYDHHSALCELPDKSDEINWQQSAIGTCEARTCPNNGPHQSAGARPSMTPGLEERRPGVSRRNRDFAIYVDILVFDIVNL
;
A
#
# COMPACT_ATOMS: atom_id res chain seq x y z
N MET A 1 56.06 12.32 -2.25
CA MET A 1 55.17 11.20 -2.64
C MET A 1 54.21 10.75 -1.55
N MET A 2 54.48 10.89 -0.25
CA MET A 2 53.47 10.53 0.80
C MET A 2 52.44 11.63 1.12
N GLU A 3 52.60 12.86 0.60
CA GLU A 3 51.66 13.96 0.85
C GLU A 3 50.42 13.92 -0.06
N THR A 4 50.52 13.30 -1.24
CA THR A 4 49.39 13.19 -2.19
C THR A 4 48.33 12.20 -1.71
N ASP A 5 48.73 11.04 -1.17
CA ASP A 5 47.79 10.04 -0.66
C ASP A 5 46.95 10.54 0.54
N GLN A 6 47.54 11.41 1.38
CA GLN A 6 46.79 12.04 2.47
C GLN A 6 45.77 13.07 1.97
N GLN A 7 46.07 13.73 0.85
CA GLN A 7 45.18 14.70 0.24
C GLN A 7 43.95 13.98 -0.36
N ASP A 8 44.17 12.90 -1.10
CA ASP A 8 43.11 12.11 -1.74
C ASP A 8 42.17 11.48 -0.72
N THR A 9 42.72 10.97 0.39
CA THR A 9 41.91 10.40 1.48
C THR A 9 40.99 11.45 2.11
N ARG A 10 41.48 12.68 2.29
CA ARG A 10 40.68 13.79 2.84
C ARG A 10 39.61 14.26 1.87
N GLU A 11 39.94 14.29 0.58
CA GLU A 11 39.01 14.68 -0.46
C GLU A 11 37.85 13.67 -0.56
N PHE A 12 38.16 12.37 -0.56
CA PHE A 12 37.16 11.31 -0.53
C PHE A 12 36.24 11.41 0.70
N GLN A 13 36.80 11.63 1.89
CA GLN A 13 36.01 11.81 3.11
C GLN A 13 35.06 13.03 3.03
N ASN A 14 35.51 14.13 2.43
CA ASN A 14 34.67 15.31 2.22
C ASN A 14 33.57 15.06 1.18
N GLN A 15 33.88 14.34 0.10
CA GLN A 15 32.89 13.93 -0.90
C GLN A 15 31.82 13.04 -0.27
N MET A 16 32.21 12.05 0.54
CA MET A 16 31.28 11.15 1.21
C MET A 16 30.40 11.87 2.23
N ARG A 17 30.96 12.82 2.99
CA ARG A 17 30.19 13.67 3.92
C ARG A 17 29.19 14.56 3.17
N THR A 18 29.57 15.09 2.02
CA THR A 18 28.71 15.89 1.14
C THR A 18 27.58 15.05 0.53
N ALA A 19 27.88 13.82 0.12
CA ALA A 19 26.89 12.88 -0.42
C ALA A 19 25.85 12.50 0.65
N MET A 20 26.28 12.20 1.88
CA MET A 20 25.37 11.92 2.99
C MET A 20 24.47 13.12 3.32
N ALA A 21 25.02 14.34 3.33
CA ALA A 21 24.22 15.55 3.55
C ALA A 21 23.16 15.77 2.44
N LYS A 22 23.49 15.47 1.18
CA LYS A 22 22.54 15.53 0.05
C LYS A 22 21.43 14.49 0.18
N LEU A 23 21.77 13.26 0.57
CA LEU A 23 20.77 12.21 0.81
C LEU A 23 19.83 12.58 1.95
N GLN A 24 20.37 13.11 3.04
CA GLN A 24 19.57 13.54 4.18
C GLN A 24 18.63 14.69 3.81
N SER A 25 19.12 15.70 3.09
CA SER A 25 18.28 16.79 2.58
C SER A 25 17.21 16.32 1.59
N SER A 26 17.50 15.30 0.78
CA SER A 26 16.52 14.70 -0.14
C SER A 26 15.42 13.96 0.62
N LEU A 27 15.81 13.21 1.67
CA LEU A 27 14.88 12.50 2.54
C LEU A 27 13.97 13.47 3.30
N ASP A 28 14.52 14.53 3.87
CA ASP A 28 13.75 15.59 4.54
C ASP A 28 12.80 16.30 3.56
N GLY A 29 13.25 16.55 2.33
CA GLY A 29 12.40 17.11 1.27
C GLY A 29 11.25 16.19 0.86
N ALA A 30 11.49 14.87 0.81
CA ALA A 30 10.46 13.87 0.54
C ALA A 30 9.44 13.80 1.67
N LEU A 31 9.89 13.88 2.94
CA LEU A 31 9.02 13.92 4.11
C LEU A 31 8.11 15.16 4.11
N VAL A 32 8.66 16.34 3.81
CA VAL A 32 7.85 17.59 3.70
C VAL A 32 6.86 17.53 2.53
N ASN A 33 7.21 16.87 1.42
CA ASN A 33 6.30 16.69 0.29
C ASN A 33 5.16 15.69 0.59
N LEU A 34 5.43 14.66 1.40
CA LEU A 34 4.38 13.78 1.92
C LEU A 34 3.45 14.55 2.86
N GLU A 35 4.00 15.39 3.71
CA GLU A 35 3.23 16.27 4.62
C GLU A 35 2.35 17.28 3.85
N ARG A 36 2.80 17.75 2.67
CA ARG A 36 2.00 18.62 1.78
C ARG A 36 0.95 17.90 0.94
N ARG A 37 1.11 16.60 0.70
CA ARG A 37 0.14 15.78 -0.06
C ARG A 37 -1.07 15.35 0.76
N GLU A 38 -1.08 15.59 2.07
CA GLU A 38 -2.25 15.39 2.94
C GLU A 38 -3.36 16.46 2.77
N ALA A 39 -3.24 17.41 1.84
CA ALA A 39 -4.34 18.30 1.48
C ALA A 39 -5.28 17.61 0.45
N PRO A 40 -6.53 17.23 0.83
CA PRO A 40 -7.43 16.53 -0.09
C PRO A 40 -8.02 17.48 -1.16
N PRO A 41 -8.25 17.00 -2.39
CA PRO A 41 -9.00 17.74 -3.40
C PRO A 41 -10.47 17.87 -2.99
N ALA A 42 -10.99 19.10 -3.04
CA ALA A 42 -12.43 19.34 -3.00
C ALA A 42 -13.05 18.86 -4.31
N ASN A 43 -14.06 17.98 -4.25
CA ASN A 43 -14.91 17.64 -5.38
C ASN A 43 -16.35 17.33 -4.91
N PRO A 44 -17.36 17.36 -5.81
CA PRO A 44 -18.60 18.06 -5.57
C PRO A 44 -19.70 17.12 -5.10
N ARG A 45 -20.70 17.74 -4.49
CA ARG A 45 -21.97 17.13 -4.11
C ARG A 45 -22.71 16.61 -5.35
N GLU A 46 -23.14 15.36 -5.29
CA GLU A 46 -24.31 14.87 -6.02
C GLU A 46 -25.42 14.63 -5.02
N ASP A 47 -26.44 15.47 -5.08
CA ASP A 47 -27.71 15.32 -4.38
C ASP A 47 -28.81 15.08 -5.45
N ASN A 48 -29.57 14.01 -5.23
CA ASN A 48 -31.00 13.79 -5.53
C ASN A 48 -31.48 13.19 -6.87
N ALA A 49 -32.38 12.19 -6.68
CA ALA A 49 -33.68 11.89 -7.33
C ALA A 49 -33.72 10.45 -7.90
N MET A 50 -34.36 9.45 -7.29
CA MET A 50 -35.80 9.15 -7.09
C MET A 50 -36.62 9.01 -8.39
N GLU A 51 -37.43 7.93 -8.40
CA GLU A 51 -38.45 7.52 -9.41
C GLU A 51 -37.84 6.89 -10.69
N ASP A 52 -38.27 5.75 -11.23
CA ASP A 52 -39.65 5.29 -11.38
C ASP A 52 -39.77 3.75 -11.57
N LEU A 53 -40.95 3.23 -11.25
CA LEU A 53 -41.44 1.87 -11.50
C LEU A 53 -41.75 1.65 -13.00
N GLU A 54 -41.54 0.42 -13.49
CA GLU A 54 -42.39 -0.35 -14.44
C GLU A 54 -41.52 -1.39 -15.16
N GLU A 55 -41.74 -2.68 -14.91
CA GLU A 55 -42.58 -3.54 -15.75
C GLU A 55 -41.81 -4.11 -16.95
N ALA A 56 -41.40 -5.38 -16.83
CA ALA A 56 -41.43 -6.33 -17.94
C ALA A 56 -41.11 -7.74 -17.45
N GLU A 57 -42.17 -8.54 -17.29
CA GLU A 57 -42.11 -9.98 -17.45
C GLU A 57 -41.49 -10.35 -18.82
N ARG A 58 -40.56 -11.32 -18.86
CA ARG A 58 -40.57 -12.43 -19.84
C ARG A 58 -39.32 -13.33 -19.75
N ALA A 59 -39.58 -14.55 -19.31
CA ALA A 59 -39.20 -15.83 -19.92
C ALA A 59 -37.71 -16.22 -20.18
N PRO A 60 -37.40 -17.53 -20.09
CA PRO A 60 -36.06 -18.09 -20.30
C PRO A 60 -35.78 -18.39 -21.78
N GLY A 61 -34.53 -18.24 -22.22
CA GLY A 61 -34.13 -18.54 -23.59
C GLY A 61 -32.65 -18.83 -23.73
N GLN A 62 -32.35 -20.10 -24.01
CA GLN A 62 -31.08 -20.55 -24.57
C GLN A 62 -30.73 -19.73 -25.82
N ALA A 63 -29.48 -19.28 -25.94
CA ALA A 63 -28.89 -18.96 -27.23
C ALA A 63 -27.36 -19.06 -27.14
N ASP A 64 -26.88 -20.18 -27.65
CA ASP A 64 -25.65 -20.34 -28.41
C ASP A 64 -25.23 -19.03 -29.11
N ARG A 65 -24.05 -18.51 -28.73
CA ARG A 65 -23.37 -17.42 -29.45
C ARG A 65 -21.93 -17.83 -29.71
N THR A 66 -21.80 -18.59 -30.77
CA THR A 66 -20.67 -18.55 -31.69
C THR A 66 -20.30 -17.09 -31.98
N PHE A 67 -19.13 -16.66 -31.51
CA PHE A 67 -18.56 -15.37 -31.89
C PHE A 67 -17.99 -15.47 -33.32
N PRO A 68 -18.39 -14.59 -34.25
CA PRO A 68 -17.82 -14.53 -35.58
C PRO A 68 -16.40 -13.97 -35.50
N ARG A 69 -15.45 -14.80 -35.91
CA ARG A 69 -14.09 -14.43 -36.26
C ARG A 69 -14.15 -13.67 -37.59
N ASN A 70 -14.12 -12.34 -37.56
CA ASN A 70 -13.90 -11.49 -38.73
C ASN A 70 -13.29 -10.15 -38.31
N SER A 71 -11.98 -9.98 -38.51
CA SER A 71 -11.45 -9.15 -39.60
C SER A 71 -9.98 -8.78 -39.34
N PRO A 72 -9.09 -8.98 -40.32
CA PRO A 72 -7.74 -8.45 -40.29
C PRO A 72 -7.78 -6.97 -40.66
N VAL A 73 -7.39 -6.10 -39.74
CA VAL A 73 -7.11 -4.69 -40.04
C VAL A 73 -5.62 -4.58 -40.38
N PRO A 74 -5.24 -4.16 -41.60
CA PRO A 74 -3.86 -3.90 -41.97
C PRO A 74 -3.47 -2.49 -41.52
N GLU A 75 -3.19 -2.33 -40.23
CA GLU A 75 -2.73 -1.07 -39.60
C GLU A 75 -1.19 -0.94 -39.60
N GLY A 76 -0.49 -1.68 -40.47
CA GLY A 76 0.97 -1.83 -40.43
C GLY A 76 1.79 -0.94 -41.39
N MET A 77 1.16 -0.10 -42.22
CA MET A 77 1.91 0.67 -43.24
C MET A 77 2.23 2.12 -42.85
N ALA A 78 1.42 2.76 -42.01
CA ALA A 78 1.64 4.18 -41.64
C ALA A 78 2.79 4.39 -40.64
N MET A 79 3.13 3.38 -39.82
CA MET A 79 4.22 3.50 -38.85
C MET A 79 5.61 3.38 -39.49
N HIS A 80 5.68 2.81 -40.70
CA HIS A 80 6.95 2.49 -41.36
C HIS A 80 7.61 3.73 -42.00
N ASP A 81 6.82 4.75 -42.34
CA ASP A 81 7.32 6.00 -42.93
C ASP A 81 7.85 6.95 -41.84
N GLN A 82 7.26 6.92 -40.64
CA GLN A 82 7.76 7.65 -39.49
C GLN A 82 9.12 7.13 -39.01
N GLU A 83 9.30 5.80 -39.00
CA GLU A 83 10.59 5.17 -38.68
C GLU A 83 11.68 5.52 -39.71
N ARG A 84 11.34 5.53 -41.01
CA ARG A 84 12.29 5.94 -42.06
C ARG A 84 12.72 7.40 -41.95
N GLY A 85 11.80 8.30 -41.58
CA GLY A 85 12.12 9.71 -41.36
C GLY A 85 13.10 9.90 -40.20
N ALA A 86 12.87 9.21 -39.08
CA ALA A 86 13.76 9.27 -37.91
C ALA A 86 15.17 8.71 -38.22
N ILE A 87 15.26 7.68 -39.06
CA ILE A 87 16.55 7.14 -39.51
C ILE A 87 17.28 8.15 -40.41
N GLN A 88 16.58 8.81 -41.33
CA GLN A 88 17.19 9.76 -42.26
C GLN A 88 17.70 11.03 -41.53
N GLU A 89 16.95 11.57 -40.58
CA GLU A 89 17.39 12.70 -39.75
C GLU A 89 18.65 12.37 -38.94
N ASN A 90 18.75 11.15 -38.40
CA ASN A 90 19.94 10.70 -37.69
C ASN A 90 21.17 10.58 -38.62
N VAL A 91 20.96 10.27 -39.89
CA VAL A 91 22.04 10.18 -40.89
C VAL A 91 22.53 11.58 -41.27
N GLU A 92 21.61 12.52 -41.55
CA GLU A 92 21.97 13.90 -41.88
C GLU A 92 22.72 14.60 -40.74
N TYR A 93 22.33 14.33 -39.49
CA TYR A 93 23.03 14.85 -38.30
C TYR A 93 24.46 14.31 -38.15
N LEU A 94 24.71 13.05 -38.55
CA LEU A 94 26.06 12.48 -38.54
C LEU A 94 26.94 13.05 -39.65
N GLU A 95 26.36 13.37 -40.81
CA GLU A 95 27.08 14.01 -41.92
C GLU A 95 27.45 15.47 -41.60
N GLU A 96 26.60 16.22 -40.88
CA GLU A 96 26.92 17.61 -40.49
C GLU A 96 28.05 17.70 -39.45
N LEU A 97 28.19 16.69 -38.58
CA LEU A 97 29.30 16.58 -37.63
C LEU A 97 30.64 16.27 -38.31
N GLU A 98 30.65 15.65 -39.49
CA GLU A 98 31.88 15.37 -40.25
C GLU A 98 32.52 16.66 -40.82
N GLU A 99 31.78 17.75 -41.02
CA GLU A 99 32.32 18.99 -41.60
C GLU A 99 32.95 19.95 -40.55
N GLU A 100 32.74 19.74 -39.25
CA GLU A 100 33.23 20.62 -38.17
C GLU A 100 34.48 20.09 -37.43
N GLU A 101 35.06 18.95 -37.82
CA GLU A 101 36.32 18.40 -37.25
C GLU A 101 37.60 19.05 -37.82
N GLY A 102 37.54 20.36 -38.11
CA GLY A 102 38.58 21.13 -38.76
C GLY A 102 39.60 21.80 -37.82
N GLU A 103 39.89 21.27 -36.63
CA GLU A 103 41.05 21.72 -35.82
C GLU A 103 41.41 20.64 -34.77
N VAL A 104 41.97 19.53 -35.23
CA VAL A 104 42.44 18.43 -34.38
C VAL A 104 43.69 18.91 -33.62
N GLY A 105 43.48 19.43 -32.41
CA GLY A 105 44.55 19.54 -31.43
C GLY A 105 45.16 18.15 -31.21
N GLU A 106 46.48 18.08 -31.12
CA GLU A 106 47.22 16.84 -30.85
C GLU A 106 46.74 16.22 -29.52
N GLU A 107 45.69 15.39 -29.56
CA GLU A 107 45.24 14.62 -28.41
C GLU A 107 46.35 13.64 -28.07
N GLU A 108 46.99 13.88 -26.93
CA GLU A 108 48.03 13.03 -26.37
C GLU A 108 47.45 11.61 -26.23
N GLU A 109 47.87 10.68 -27.09
CA GLU A 109 47.38 9.29 -27.11
C GLU A 109 47.67 8.65 -25.74
N VAL A 110 46.64 8.59 -24.89
CA VAL A 110 46.72 7.85 -23.63
C VAL A 110 47.01 6.38 -23.98
N PRO A 111 48.04 5.76 -23.38
CA PRO A 111 48.39 4.38 -23.70
C PRO A 111 47.18 3.45 -23.50
N GLN A 112 46.80 2.71 -24.53
CA GLN A 112 45.60 1.83 -24.55
C GLN A 112 45.53 0.85 -23.37
N GLU A 113 46.68 0.45 -22.81
CA GLU A 113 46.76 -0.44 -21.65
C GLU A 113 46.19 0.20 -20.36
N VAL A 114 46.37 1.51 -20.19
CA VAL A 114 45.91 2.23 -18.99
C VAL A 114 44.38 2.31 -18.96
N GLU A 115 43.77 2.59 -20.11
CA GLU A 115 42.30 2.65 -20.22
C GLU A 115 41.66 1.27 -20.07
N GLN A 116 42.26 0.22 -20.65
CA GLN A 116 41.75 -1.13 -20.48
C GLN A 116 41.77 -1.59 -19.01
N GLU A 117 42.79 -1.22 -18.24
CA GLU A 117 42.86 -1.54 -16.82
C GLU A 117 41.83 -0.75 -16.00
N ARG A 118 41.61 0.53 -16.33
CA ARG A 118 40.55 1.35 -15.71
C ARG A 118 39.17 0.73 -15.91
N ILE A 119 38.86 0.26 -17.13
CA ILE A 119 37.61 -0.43 -17.46
C ILE A 119 37.48 -1.73 -16.64
N ARG A 120 38.57 -2.49 -16.46
CA ARG A 120 38.54 -3.71 -15.63
C ARG A 120 38.24 -3.41 -14.17
N GLN A 121 38.86 -2.37 -13.61
CA GLN A 121 38.64 -1.95 -12.23
C GLN A 121 37.19 -1.47 -12.01
N GLN A 122 36.67 -0.65 -12.91
CA GLN A 122 35.27 -0.21 -12.85
C GLN A 122 34.28 -1.38 -12.93
N ASN A 123 34.52 -2.33 -13.83
CA ASN A 123 33.69 -3.53 -13.95
C ASN A 123 33.76 -4.41 -12.70
N ALA A 124 34.93 -4.51 -12.04
CA ALA A 124 35.08 -5.26 -10.81
C ALA A 124 34.25 -4.64 -9.67
N ILE A 125 34.27 -3.30 -9.55
CA ILE A 125 33.46 -2.56 -8.57
C ILE A 125 31.97 -2.76 -8.84
N ALA A 126 31.53 -2.53 -10.09
CA ALA A 126 30.12 -2.69 -10.48
C ALA A 126 29.60 -4.12 -10.21
N ARG A 127 30.42 -5.15 -10.44
CA ARG A 127 30.06 -6.54 -10.11
C ARG A 127 29.86 -6.74 -8.62
N GLN A 128 30.76 -6.20 -7.79
CA GLN A 128 30.66 -6.31 -6.34
C GLN A 128 29.38 -5.64 -5.81
N GLU A 129 29.02 -4.48 -6.37
CA GLU A 129 27.77 -3.77 -6.06
C GLU A 129 26.54 -4.61 -6.42
N ILE A 130 26.47 -5.11 -7.67
CA ILE A 130 25.36 -5.96 -8.13
C ILE A 130 25.22 -7.21 -7.26
N GLU A 131 26.31 -7.86 -6.89
CA GLU A 131 26.27 -9.02 -5.99
C GLU A 131 25.78 -8.64 -4.59
N GLY A 132 26.14 -7.45 -4.10
CA GLY A 132 25.62 -6.89 -2.85
C GLY A 132 24.10 -6.73 -2.89
N ASP A 133 23.60 -6.10 -3.95
CA ASP A 133 22.17 -5.87 -4.16
C ASP A 133 21.39 -7.18 -4.27
N ILE A 134 21.93 -8.17 -4.99
CA ILE A 134 21.33 -9.50 -5.10
C ILE A 134 21.18 -10.13 -3.71
N ARG A 135 22.22 -10.08 -2.87
CA ARG A 135 22.15 -10.62 -1.50
C ARG A 135 21.10 -9.88 -0.67
N GLN A 136 21.04 -8.56 -0.76
CA GLN A 136 20.06 -7.75 -0.03
C GLN A 136 18.62 -8.09 -0.46
N LEU A 137 18.37 -8.20 -1.77
CA LEU A 137 17.06 -8.55 -2.31
C LEU A 137 16.65 -9.97 -1.92
N GLN A 138 17.59 -10.93 -1.92
CA GLN A 138 17.34 -12.29 -1.45
C GLN A 138 16.98 -12.33 0.04
N GLN A 139 17.66 -11.54 0.86
CA GLN A 139 17.34 -11.40 2.29
C GLN A 139 15.95 -10.78 2.48
N ALA A 140 15.65 -9.68 1.78
CA ALA A 140 14.35 -9.03 1.83
C ALA A 140 13.22 -10.01 1.43
N ARG A 141 13.41 -10.76 0.33
CA ARG A 141 12.48 -11.82 -0.10
C ARG A 141 12.24 -12.86 1.00
N THR A 142 13.31 -13.31 1.67
CA THR A 142 13.20 -14.28 2.77
C THR A 142 12.43 -13.71 3.95
N ASN A 143 12.70 -12.46 4.33
CA ASN A 143 11.97 -11.75 5.39
C ASN A 143 10.47 -11.64 5.06
N PHE A 144 10.11 -11.28 3.82
CA PHE A 144 8.71 -11.22 3.41
C PHE A 144 8.01 -12.58 3.46
N LEU A 145 8.67 -13.64 3.00
CA LEU A 145 8.11 -14.99 3.07
C LEU A 145 7.87 -15.44 4.52
N GLN A 146 8.76 -15.09 5.44
CA GLN A 146 8.56 -15.35 6.87
C GLN A 146 7.37 -14.59 7.45
N ILE A 147 7.15 -13.33 7.05
CA ILE A 147 5.99 -12.54 7.49
C ILE A 147 4.69 -13.19 6.98
N ILE A 148 4.65 -13.57 5.70
CA ILE A 148 3.47 -14.23 5.10
C ILE A 148 3.15 -15.53 5.84
N ASP A 149 4.16 -16.36 6.14
CA ASP A 149 3.97 -17.60 6.88
C ASP A 149 3.49 -17.34 8.33
N LYS A 150 4.05 -16.34 9.02
CA LYS A 150 3.57 -15.91 10.34
C LYS A 150 2.09 -15.54 10.29
N LEU A 151 1.66 -14.70 9.35
CA LEU A 151 0.28 -14.27 9.21
C LEU A 151 -0.68 -15.43 8.88
N ARG A 152 -0.25 -16.39 8.06
CA ARG A 152 -1.05 -17.59 7.72
C ARG A 152 -1.29 -18.52 8.90
N ARG A 153 -0.41 -18.52 9.90
CA ARG A 153 -0.51 -19.38 11.10
C ARG A 153 -1.35 -18.76 12.22
N LEU A 154 -1.64 -17.46 12.15
CA LEU A 154 -2.48 -16.81 13.14
C LEU A 154 -3.92 -17.32 13.02
N PRO A 155 -4.62 -17.54 14.14
CA PRO A 155 -6.01 -17.96 14.10
C PRO A 155 -6.87 -16.86 13.48
N THR A 156 -7.74 -17.26 12.56
CA THR A 156 -8.72 -16.37 11.95
C THR A 156 -10.14 -16.91 12.16
N CYS A 157 -11.11 -16.01 12.17
CA CYS A 157 -12.53 -16.33 12.14
C CYS A 157 -13.25 -15.38 11.18
N PRO A 158 -14.52 -15.66 10.81
CA PRO A 158 -15.31 -14.74 10.02
C PRO A 158 -15.44 -13.36 10.67
N PRO A 159 -15.53 -12.27 9.86
CA PRO A 159 -15.71 -10.91 10.35
C PRO A 159 -16.99 -10.78 11.18
N ARG A 160 -16.95 -9.86 12.15
CA ARG A 160 -18.14 -9.50 12.94
C ARG A 160 -19.15 -8.80 12.04
N ARG A 161 -20.38 -9.32 12.00
CA ARG A 161 -21.47 -8.73 11.20
C ARG A 161 -22.11 -7.54 11.93
N LEU A 162 -21.45 -6.38 11.87
CA LEU A 162 -21.95 -5.12 12.43
C LEU A 162 -23.18 -4.64 11.65
N GLY A 163 -24.25 -4.22 12.33
CA GLY A 163 -25.46 -3.67 11.70
C GLY A 163 -26.38 -4.70 11.00
N TYR A 164 -25.88 -5.89 10.64
CA TYR A 164 -26.65 -6.94 9.95
C TYR A 164 -27.26 -8.00 10.89
N GLY A 165 -27.18 -7.79 12.21
CA GLY A 165 -27.63 -8.75 13.22
C GLY A 165 -29.10 -8.60 13.62
N ALA A 166 -30.00 -8.36 12.67
CA ALA A 166 -31.42 -8.16 12.96
C ALA A 166 -32.00 -9.37 13.71
N VAL A 167 -32.70 -9.09 14.81
CA VAL A 167 -33.36 -10.13 15.62
C VAL A 167 -34.54 -10.68 14.82
N ARG A 168 -34.47 -11.96 14.44
CA ARG A 168 -35.50 -12.60 13.58
C ARG A 168 -36.61 -13.27 14.37
N SER A 169 -36.36 -13.64 15.63
CA SER A 169 -37.34 -14.34 16.46
C SER A 169 -38.23 -13.37 17.25
N ASP A 170 -39.53 -13.64 17.29
CA ASP A 170 -40.51 -12.87 18.05
C ASP A 170 -40.26 -12.90 19.55
N THR A 171 -39.74 -14.03 20.05
CA THR A 171 -39.36 -14.19 21.47
C THR A 171 -38.17 -13.33 21.86
N GLU A 172 -37.36 -12.91 20.89
CA GLU A 172 -36.12 -12.19 21.11
C GLU A 172 -36.25 -10.68 20.87
N ARG A 173 -37.41 -10.21 20.36
CA ARG A 173 -37.66 -8.78 20.10
C ARG A 173 -37.56 -7.87 21.33
N PHE A 174 -37.65 -8.46 22.53
CA PHE A 174 -37.50 -7.74 23.79
C PHE A 174 -36.08 -7.82 24.36
N MET A 175 -35.16 -8.52 23.70
CA MET A 175 -33.76 -8.56 24.13
C MET A 175 -33.12 -7.18 23.96
N LEU A 176 -32.45 -6.72 25.01
CA LEU A 176 -31.72 -5.46 25.01
C LEU A 176 -30.27 -5.71 24.61
N CYS A 177 -29.76 -4.91 23.68
CA CYS A 177 -28.33 -4.87 23.41
C CYS A 177 -27.57 -4.48 24.70
N ALA A 178 -26.55 -5.25 25.08
CA ALA A 178 -25.79 -5.03 26.30
C ALA A 178 -25.00 -3.70 26.28
N PHE A 179 -24.77 -3.13 25.10
CA PHE A 179 -23.96 -1.93 24.86
C PHE A 179 -24.83 -0.68 24.70
N CYS A 180 -25.56 -0.56 23.59
CA CYS A 180 -26.41 0.59 23.27
C CYS A 180 -27.82 0.56 23.88
N ARG A 181 -28.23 -0.57 24.48
CA ARG A 181 -29.56 -0.77 25.10
C ARG A 181 -30.74 -0.68 24.13
N ALA A 182 -30.52 -0.71 22.82
CA ALA A 182 -31.60 -0.87 21.86
C ALA A 182 -32.32 -2.21 22.08
N SER A 183 -33.66 -2.19 22.11
CA SER A 183 -34.48 -3.40 22.23
C SER A 183 -34.76 -3.99 20.85
N GLY A 184 -34.49 -5.28 20.68
CA GLY A 184 -34.93 -6.07 19.52
C GLY A 184 -34.37 -5.67 18.16
N LYS A 185 -33.48 -4.67 18.10
CA LYS A 185 -32.90 -4.20 16.82
C LYS A 185 -31.77 -5.11 16.37
N HIS A 186 -30.87 -5.46 17.28
CA HIS A 186 -29.70 -6.31 16.99
C HIS A 186 -29.25 -7.09 18.22
N TYR A 187 -28.56 -8.20 17.99
CA TYR A 187 -27.82 -8.88 19.06
C TYR A 187 -26.61 -8.05 19.51
N SER A 188 -26.24 -8.16 20.79
CA SER A 188 -25.07 -7.46 21.34
C SER A 188 -23.79 -7.66 20.51
N ASP A 189 -23.58 -8.86 19.95
CA ASP A 189 -22.42 -9.19 19.11
C ASP A 189 -22.32 -8.29 17.85
N SER A 190 -23.46 -7.87 17.30
CA SER A 190 -23.63 -7.11 16.06
C SER A 190 -23.83 -5.60 16.26
N CYS A 191 -23.63 -5.08 17.47
CA CYS A 191 -23.81 -3.66 17.78
C CYS A 191 -22.86 -2.78 16.97
N ASP A 192 -23.40 -1.91 16.13
CA ASP A 192 -22.71 -0.98 15.24
C ASP A 192 -22.29 0.33 15.95
N GLU A 193 -23.04 0.77 16.97
CA GLU A 193 -22.67 1.94 17.78
C GLU A 193 -21.33 1.77 18.53
N PHE A 194 -21.03 0.53 18.93
CA PHE A 194 -19.80 0.18 19.64
C PHE A 194 -19.14 -0.98 18.92
N PRO A 195 -18.40 -0.75 17.81
CA PRO A 195 -17.85 -1.83 17.02
C PRO A 195 -16.66 -2.52 17.71
N SER A 196 -15.86 -1.77 18.46
CA SER A 196 -14.60 -2.23 19.03
C SER A 196 -14.76 -2.95 20.37
N VAL A 197 -14.14 -4.12 20.51
CA VAL A 197 -14.08 -4.87 21.77
C VAL A 197 -13.38 -4.09 22.89
N TYR A 198 -12.38 -3.26 22.55
CA TYR A 198 -11.67 -2.42 23.50
C TYR A 198 -12.58 -1.42 24.22
N VAL A 199 -13.65 -0.97 23.55
CA VAL A 199 -14.66 -0.09 24.15
C VAL A 199 -15.72 -0.91 24.88
N ARG A 200 -16.15 -2.04 24.30
CA ARG A 200 -17.19 -2.91 24.85
C ARG A 200 -16.84 -3.50 26.22
N ARG A 201 -15.59 -3.93 26.42
CA ARG A 201 -15.17 -4.61 27.66
C ARG A 201 -15.25 -3.69 28.89
N PRO A 202 -14.63 -2.50 28.90
CA PRO A 202 -14.79 -1.54 29.99
C PRO A 202 -16.27 -1.21 30.26
N MET A 203 -17.09 -1.03 29.22
CA MET A 203 -18.52 -0.74 29.41
C MET A 203 -19.28 -1.83 30.18
N ILE A 204 -18.91 -3.11 30.02
CA ILE A 204 -19.52 -4.22 30.75
C ILE A 204 -19.01 -4.26 32.19
N GLU A 205 -17.71 -4.05 32.37
CA GLU A 205 -17.05 -4.01 33.68
C GLU A 205 -17.56 -2.86 34.55
N ASP A 206 -17.63 -1.64 34.00
CA ASP A 206 -18.12 -0.42 34.65
C ASP A 206 -19.59 -0.56 35.09
N ARG A 207 -20.37 -1.34 34.33
CA ARG A 207 -21.78 -1.63 34.66
C ARG A 207 -21.94 -2.78 35.65
N GLY A 208 -20.83 -3.38 36.13
CA GLY A 208 -20.85 -4.52 37.05
C GLY A 208 -21.42 -5.80 36.43
N LYS A 209 -21.52 -5.88 35.11
CA LYS A 209 -22.07 -7.06 34.41
C LYS A 209 -21.01 -8.16 34.29
N CYS A 210 -21.45 -9.39 34.09
CA CYS A 210 -20.56 -10.52 33.86
C CYS A 210 -20.03 -10.50 32.42
N ILE A 211 -18.73 -10.78 32.24
CA ILE A 211 -18.09 -10.83 30.91
C ILE A 211 -18.48 -12.08 30.11
N GLU A 212 -18.97 -13.14 30.78
CA GLU A 212 -19.39 -14.40 30.15
C GLU A 212 -20.84 -14.35 29.66
N CYS A 213 -21.76 -13.72 30.41
CA CYS A 213 -23.19 -13.69 30.07
C CYS A 213 -23.76 -12.30 29.77
N LEU A 214 -23.01 -11.22 29.98
CA LEU A 214 -23.45 -9.81 29.80
C LEU A 214 -24.62 -9.36 30.70
N GLU A 215 -24.96 -10.17 31.69
CA GLU A 215 -26.01 -9.93 32.69
C GLU A 215 -25.41 -9.75 34.09
N LEU A 216 -26.24 -9.37 35.06
CA LEU A 216 -25.86 -9.35 36.46
C LEU A 216 -25.94 -10.78 37.02
N CYS A 217 -24.78 -11.41 37.23
CA CYS A 217 -24.68 -12.74 37.85
C CYS A 217 -23.48 -12.78 38.81
N ARG A 218 -23.35 -13.88 39.56
CA ARG A 218 -22.28 -14.06 40.57
C ARG A 218 -20.87 -14.26 39.98
N ARG A 219 -20.73 -14.40 38.65
CA ARG A 219 -19.46 -14.63 37.92
C ARG A 219 -18.69 -15.89 38.38
N ASP A 220 -19.38 -16.84 38.99
CA ASP A 220 -18.84 -18.12 39.41
C ASP A 220 -19.35 -19.24 38.48
N LYS A 221 -19.11 -20.50 38.87
CA LYS A 221 -19.63 -21.68 38.17
C LYS A 221 -21.17 -21.76 38.10
N SER A 222 -21.88 -20.86 38.79
CA SER A 222 -23.35 -20.74 38.68
C SER A 222 -23.80 -19.82 37.54
N CYS A 223 -22.87 -19.13 36.87
CA CYS A 223 -23.16 -18.38 35.66
C CYS A 223 -23.76 -19.32 34.59
N LYS A 224 -24.95 -18.98 34.06
CA LYS A 224 -25.65 -19.78 33.04
C LYS A 224 -24.77 -20.05 31.80
N LYS A 225 -23.81 -19.16 31.52
CA LYS A 225 -22.92 -19.21 30.37
C LYS A 225 -21.51 -19.72 30.68
N TYR A 226 -21.24 -20.20 31.90
CA TYR A 226 -19.90 -20.61 32.33
C TYR A 226 -19.25 -21.69 31.45
N TYR A 227 -20.04 -22.68 31.00
CA TYR A 227 -19.58 -23.76 30.13
C TYR A 227 -19.92 -23.54 28.65
N GLU A 228 -20.42 -22.36 28.28
CA GLU A 228 -20.65 -22.05 26.88
C GLU A 228 -19.34 -21.59 26.22
N HIS A 229 -19.13 -22.04 25.00
CA HIS A 229 -17.94 -21.70 24.24
C HIS A 229 -18.22 -20.44 23.42
N CYS A 230 -17.21 -19.59 23.29
CA CYS A 230 -17.26 -18.46 22.39
C CYS A 230 -17.43 -18.93 20.93
N TYR A 231 -18.39 -18.34 20.22
CA TYR A 231 -18.69 -18.68 18.82
C TYR A 231 -17.50 -18.41 17.88
N HIS A 232 -16.70 -17.38 18.18
CA HIS A 232 -15.62 -16.94 17.31
C HIS A 232 -14.33 -17.74 17.52
N CYS A 233 -13.91 -17.95 18.78
CA CYS A 233 -12.62 -18.57 19.08
C CYS A 233 -12.71 -19.96 19.74
N GLY A 234 -13.90 -20.42 20.12
CA GLY A 234 -14.12 -21.71 20.76
C GLY A 234 -13.62 -21.82 22.21
N LYS A 235 -13.02 -20.78 22.78
CA LYS A 235 -12.58 -20.76 24.18
C LYS A 235 -13.74 -20.47 25.13
N TYR A 236 -13.57 -20.81 26.40
CA TYR A 236 -14.44 -20.40 27.51
C TYR A 236 -14.05 -19.00 27.99
N ASP A 237 -14.59 -18.54 29.11
CA ASP A 237 -14.23 -17.30 29.84
C ASP A 237 -14.76 -15.96 29.33
N HIS A 238 -15.39 -15.92 28.16
CA HIS A 238 -15.97 -14.68 27.61
C HIS A 238 -17.17 -14.91 26.71
N HIS A 239 -18.04 -13.91 26.66
CA HIS A 239 -19.13 -13.84 25.70
C HIS A 239 -18.59 -13.53 24.29
N SER A 240 -19.20 -14.09 23.22
CA SER A 240 -18.80 -13.85 21.82
C SER A 240 -18.70 -12.36 21.45
N ALA A 241 -19.58 -11.53 22.02
CA ALA A 241 -19.62 -10.09 21.81
C ALA A 241 -18.38 -9.33 22.35
N LEU A 242 -17.61 -9.97 23.23
CA LEU A 242 -16.35 -9.48 23.82
C LEU A 242 -15.13 -10.25 23.29
N CYS A 243 -15.30 -11.13 22.29
CA CYS A 243 -14.19 -11.83 21.68
C CYS A 243 -13.43 -10.90 20.74
N GLU A 244 -12.11 -10.81 20.92
CA GLU A 244 -11.20 -10.00 20.08
C GLU A 244 -10.82 -10.67 18.76
N LEU A 245 -11.11 -11.97 18.60
CA LEU A 245 -10.66 -12.73 17.43
C LEU A 245 -11.23 -12.18 16.11
N PRO A 246 -12.51 -11.78 15.99
CA PRO A 246 -13.03 -11.16 14.77
C PRO A 246 -12.25 -9.90 14.38
N ASP A 247 -12.06 -8.97 15.32
CA ASP A 247 -11.34 -7.71 15.10
C ASP A 247 -9.88 -7.98 14.66
N LYS A 248 -9.21 -8.95 15.29
CA LYS A 248 -7.86 -9.40 14.91
C LYS A 248 -7.82 -10.11 13.55
N SER A 249 -8.86 -10.86 13.21
CA SER A 249 -8.97 -11.57 11.94
C SER A 249 -9.13 -10.60 10.79
N ASP A 250 -9.90 -9.53 10.98
CA ASP A 250 -10.07 -8.47 9.98
C ASP A 250 -8.74 -7.78 9.69
N GLU A 251 -7.95 -7.50 10.74
CA GLU A 251 -6.59 -6.96 10.61
C GLU A 251 -5.67 -7.91 9.84
N ILE A 252 -5.66 -9.21 10.20
CA ILE A 252 -4.85 -10.23 9.49
C ILE A 252 -5.26 -10.32 8.01
N ASN A 253 -6.56 -10.34 7.72
CA ASN A 253 -7.08 -10.42 6.36
C ASN A 253 -6.74 -9.17 5.55
N TRP A 254 -6.78 -7.99 6.17
CA TRP A 254 -6.35 -6.75 5.56
C TRP A 254 -4.85 -6.78 5.24
N GLN A 255 -4.00 -7.21 6.18
CA GLN A 255 -2.55 -7.33 5.96
C GLN A 255 -2.22 -8.34 4.86
N GLN A 256 -2.88 -9.50 4.84
CA GLN A 256 -2.71 -10.49 3.78
C GLN A 256 -3.11 -9.93 2.40
N SER A 257 -4.21 -9.17 2.34
CA SER A 257 -4.67 -8.54 1.12
C SER A 257 -3.73 -7.44 0.64
N ALA A 258 -3.22 -6.62 1.56
CA ALA A 258 -2.24 -5.57 1.26
C ALA A 258 -0.98 -6.17 0.59
N ILE A 259 -0.45 -7.25 1.17
CA ILE A 259 0.71 -7.97 0.61
C ILE A 259 0.40 -8.52 -0.80
N GLY A 260 -0.79 -9.10 -1.01
CA GLY A 260 -1.18 -9.65 -2.31
C GLY A 260 -1.39 -8.58 -3.40
N THR A 261 -1.89 -7.40 -3.05
CA THR A 261 -2.15 -6.33 -4.04
C THR A 261 -0.89 -5.68 -4.62
N CYS A 262 0.26 -5.81 -3.96
CA CYS A 262 1.55 -5.37 -4.50
C CYS A 262 1.99 -6.21 -5.72
N GLU A 263 1.54 -7.45 -5.85
CA GLU A 263 1.89 -8.30 -7.00
C GLU A 263 1.07 -7.95 -8.26
N ALA A 264 -0.15 -7.43 -8.09
CA ALA A 264 -1.07 -7.18 -9.21
C ALA A 264 -0.88 -5.80 -9.88
N ARG A 265 -0.34 -4.83 -9.14
CA ARG A 265 0.16 -3.59 -9.76
C ARG A 265 1.57 -3.88 -10.23
N THR A 266 1.70 -4.41 -11.45
CA THR A 266 2.96 -4.44 -12.17
C THR A 266 3.69 -3.13 -11.88
N CYS A 267 4.84 -3.21 -11.21
CA CYS A 267 5.77 -2.09 -11.18
C CYS A 267 5.86 -1.63 -12.64
N PRO A 268 5.60 -0.35 -12.97
CA PRO A 268 5.85 0.12 -14.32
C PRO A 268 7.27 -0.33 -14.64
N ASN A 269 7.40 -1.14 -15.69
CA ASN A 269 8.68 -1.56 -16.20
C ASN A 269 9.42 -0.26 -16.52
N ASN A 270 10.17 0.25 -15.56
CA ASN A 270 11.27 1.16 -15.82
C ASN A 270 12.36 0.30 -16.42
N GLY A 271 12.09 -0.21 -17.63
CA GLY A 271 13.16 -0.43 -18.58
C GLY A 271 13.92 0.90 -18.69
N PRO A 272 15.24 0.85 -18.90
CA PRO A 272 16.06 2.05 -19.02
C PRO A 272 15.59 2.87 -20.23
N HIS A 273 14.62 3.76 -20.03
CA HIS A 273 14.21 4.76 -21.00
C HIS A 273 15.23 5.89 -20.94
N GLN A 274 16.21 5.80 -21.82
CA GLN A 274 16.78 6.98 -22.45
C GLN A 274 15.66 7.61 -23.28
N SER A 275 15.10 8.74 -22.85
CA SER A 275 14.61 9.78 -23.77
C SER A 275 14.14 11.02 -23.02
N ALA A 276 14.69 12.15 -23.46
CA ALA A 276 14.44 13.49 -23.01
C ALA A 276 13.09 14.04 -23.50
N GLY A 277 12.62 15.08 -22.81
CA GLY A 277 11.83 16.16 -23.43
C GLY A 277 10.31 16.03 -23.42
N ALA A 278 9.66 16.70 -22.46
CA ALA A 278 8.64 17.74 -22.72
C ALA A 278 7.93 18.13 -21.41
N ARG A 279 7.97 19.43 -21.07
CA ARG A 279 7.23 20.02 -19.94
C ARG A 279 5.87 20.55 -20.42
N PRO A 280 4.74 20.25 -19.75
CA PRO A 280 3.52 21.02 -19.91
C PRO A 280 3.46 22.19 -18.91
N SER A 281 3.01 23.33 -19.42
CA SER A 281 2.81 24.61 -18.74
C SER A 281 1.66 24.58 -17.72
N MET A 282 1.87 25.17 -16.54
CA MET A 282 0.82 25.40 -15.53
C MET A 282 0.46 26.90 -15.46
N THR A 283 -0.84 27.20 -15.39
CA THR A 283 -1.38 28.52 -15.05
C THR A 283 -1.94 28.54 -13.61
N PRO A 284 -1.89 29.68 -12.88
CA PRO A 284 -2.28 29.75 -11.48
C PRO A 284 -3.69 30.35 -11.28
N GLY A 285 -4.44 29.83 -10.30
CA GLY A 285 -5.74 30.36 -9.87
C GLY A 285 -5.78 30.54 -8.35
N LEU A 286 -6.34 31.68 -7.93
CA LEU A 286 -6.20 32.33 -6.62
C LEU A 286 -7.04 31.74 -5.45
N GLU A 287 -6.45 31.98 -4.28
CA GLU A 287 -6.85 31.90 -2.87
C GLU A 287 -8.29 32.32 -2.48
N GLU A 288 -8.90 31.62 -1.51
CA GLU A 288 -9.69 32.28 -0.44
C GLU A 288 -9.87 31.43 0.83
N ARG A 289 -9.93 32.14 1.97
CA ARG A 289 -9.85 31.66 3.38
C ARG A 289 -11.24 31.45 4.00
N ARG A 290 -11.39 30.50 4.95
CA ARG A 290 -11.99 30.66 6.33
C ARG A 290 -12.36 29.32 7.04
N PRO A 291 -12.61 29.32 8.38
CA PRO A 291 -12.22 28.24 9.31
C PRO A 291 -13.37 27.38 9.85
N GLY A 292 -13.05 26.19 10.39
CA GLY A 292 -13.98 25.38 11.18
C GLY A 292 -13.33 24.12 11.77
N VAL A 293 -13.17 24.11 13.09
CA VAL A 293 -12.55 23.04 13.89
C VAL A 293 -13.56 21.93 14.16
N SER A 294 -13.18 20.65 13.98
CA SER A 294 -13.72 19.56 14.79
C SER A 294 -12.75 18.38 14.87
N ARG A 295 -12.28 18.10 16.10
CA ARG A 295 -11.36 17.03 16.47
C ARG A 295 -12.14 15.74 16.74
N ARG A 296 -11.77 14.63 16.08
CA ARG A 296 -11.61 13.28 16.69
C ARG A 296 -11.29 12.22 15.62
N ASN A 297 -10.26 11.41 15.93
CA ASN A 297 -9.78 10.15 15.30
C ASN A 297 -8.38 10.24 14.69
N ARG A 298 -7.36 10.38 15.55
CA ARG A 298 -5.95 10.53 15.16
C ARG A 298 -5.01 9.41 15.63
N ASP A 299 -5.52 8.28 16.12
CA ASP A 299 -4.68 7.39 16.95
C ASP A 299 -4.37 5.98 16.39
N PHE A 300 -4.55 5.66 15.09
CA PHE A 300 -4.30 4.27 14.63
C PHE A 300 -3.37 4.05 13.43
N ALA A 301 -2.96 5.09 12.68
CA ALA A 301 -2.11 4.90 11.50
C ALA A 301 -0.60 4.80 11.79
N ILE A 302 -0.17 4.98 13.04
CA ILE A 302 1.25 4.96 13.44
C ILE A 302 1.81 3.53 13.56
N TYR A 303 0.95 2.50 13.57
CA TYR A 303 1.36 1.15 13.99
C TYR A 303 2.00 0.28 12.90
N VAL A 304 1.86 0.60 11.61
CA VAL A 304 2.34 -0.28 10.53
C VAL A 304 3.82 -0.02 10.21
N ASP A 305 4.31 1.22 10.30
CA ASP A 305 5.72 1.54 9.99
C ASP A 305 6.69 1.24 11.15
N ILE A 306 6.22 1.28 12.40
CA ILE A 306 7.07 0.95 13.58
C ILE A 306 7.34 -0.56 13.66
N LEU A 307 6.39 -1.41 13.27
CA LEU A 307 6.58 -2.87 13.32
C LEU A 307 7.56 -3.41 12.27
N VAL A 308 7.82 -2.66 11.19
CA VAL A 308 8.90 -3.01 10.24
C VAL A 308 10.27 -2.67 10.82
N PHE A 309 10.39 -1.66 11.69
CA PHE A 309 11.65 -1.25 12.31
C PHE A 309 12.08 -2.15 13.48
N ASP A 310 11.14 -2.68 14.27
CA ASP A 310 11.44 -3.53 15.43
C ASP A 310 11.75 -5.00 15.07
N ILE A 311 11.27 -5.50 13.92
CA ILE A 311 11.56 -6.88 13.47
C ILE A 311 12.96 -7.01 12.85
N VAL A 312 13.60 -5.90 12.46
CA VAL A 312 14.94 -5.89 11.86
C VAL A 312 16.07 -5.80 12.91
N ASN A 313 15.74 -5.51 14.18
CA ASN A 313 16.73 -5.31 15.26
C ASN A 313 16.73 -6.39 16.37
N LEU A 314 16.15 -7.57 16.11
CA LEU A 314 16.21 -8.77 16.99
C LEU A 314 16.77 -9.97 16.24
#